data_AF-A0A953WND3-F1
#
_entry.id   AF-A0A953WND3-F1
#
_cell.length_a   1.000
_cell.length_b   1.000
_cell.length_c   1.000
_cell.angle_alpha   90.00
_cell.angle_beta   90.00
_cell.angle_gamma   90.00
#
_symmetry.space_group_name_H-M   'P 1'
#
loop_
_entity.id
_entity.type
_entity.pdbx_description
1 polymer ?
#
loop_
_entity_poly.entity_id
_entity_poly.type
_entity_poly.pdbx_seq_one_letter_code
_entity_poly.pdbx_strand_id
1 'polypeptide(L)'
;TGGLPPLGYDNVDKKLITNEEEAKTVRRLYELYLETGCIRTIIDTATREGLTSKKRADPRSGGALTRGPVYFILSNPIYAGLVRAGKTLHEGEHEAIIDRKTWEAVQAKRLAASQRAGTKSARRNPLAGLLYADGARLTPTYATKDGRRYRYYASRLLEKGPEASRLRWRVNAERVEAAIIEAIDDWLASPAAAAELLAEGASADDLICVRNEIEVLRKNAANLGGHERLAAWAKRVTRINLDKDGIAITLSPNALVTDARDLPLREECIICSQIKIGPRGQGLRMILGETETVGDADAKLVDLVRRAHAWRERWFSGEQTRLSEIAEDEGFDLGDVSRFLPLAFLAPDITKAILNGSAPETLNVELLRRIDALPPAWSEQRRLLGFVRD
;
A
#
# COMPACT_ATOMS: atom_id res chain seq x y z
N THR A 1 43.41 3.76 5.33
CA THR A 1 42.64 2.51 5.15
C THR A 1 42.59 2.18 3.67
N GLY A 2 43.29 1.13 3.25
CA GLY A 2 43.50 0.79 1.83
C GLY A 2 42.26 0.16 1.20
N GLY A 3 41.36 1.00 0.69
CA GLY A 3 40.28 0.57 -0.20
C GLY A 3 40.73 0.48 -1.65
N LEU A 4 39.97 -0.23 -2.47
CA LEU A 4 40.16 -0.25 -3.92
C LEU A 4 40.00 1.16 -4.51
N PRO A 5 40.92 1.62 -5.38
CA PRO A 5 40.81 2.96 -5.94
C PRO A 5 39.53 3.10 -6.78
N PRO A 6 38.86 4.26 -6.71
CA PRO A 6 37.71 4.57 -7.56
C PRO A 6 38.11 4.78 -9.02
N LEU A 7 37.16 4.64 -9.94
CA LEU A 7 37.36 4.96 -11.38
C LEU A 7 37.88 6.39 -11.50
N GLY A 8 38.92 6.62 -12.29
CA GLY A 8 39.57 7.94 -12.48
C GLY A 8 40.86 8.09 -11.71
N TYR A 9 41.14 7.21 -10.75
CA TYR A 9 42.37 7.24 -9.95
C TYR A 9 43.05 5.88 -9.92
N ASP A 10 44.38 5.91 -9.84
CA ASP A 10 45.23 4.77 -9.53
C ASP A 10 45.86 4.94 -8.15
N ASN A 11 46.15 3.82 -7.48
CA ASN A 11 46.82 3.83 -6.19
C ASN A 11 48.32 3.59 -6.42
N VAL A 12 49.13 4.62 -6.22
CA VAL A 12 50.59 4.57 -6.28
C VAL A 12 51.12 5.01 -4.92
N ASP A 13 51.88 4.15 -4.25
CA ASP A 13 52.46 4.40 -2.93
C ASP A 13 51.44 4.88 -1.87
N LYS A 14 50.23 4.30 -1.88
CA LYS A 14 49.09 4.65 -1.01
C LYS A 14 48.50 6.04 -1.27
N LYS A 15 48.88 6.70 -2.37
CA LYS A 15 48.31 7.97 -2.84
C LYS A 15 47.45 7.74 -4.08
N LEU A 16 46.39 8.53 -4.21
CA LEU A 16 45.54 8.52 -5.39
C LEU A 16 46.11 9.47 -6.42
N ILE A 17 46.53 8.93 -7.55
CA ILE A 17 47.02 9.69 -8.70
C ILE A 17 45.99 9.61 -9.82
N THR A 18 45.74 10.74 -10.50
CA THR A 18 44.77 10.81 -11.60
C THR A 18 45.19 9.91 -12.76
N ASN A 19 44.26 9.06 -13.20
CA ASN A 19 44.38 8.31 -14.45
C ASN A 19 43.57 9.04 -15.51
N GLU A 20 44.24 9.70 -16.46
CA GLU A 20 43.57 10.59 -17.41
C GLU A 20 42.56 9.90 -18.34
N GLU A 21 42.80 8.64 -18.73
CA GLU A 21 41.85 7.90 -19.57
C GLU A 21 40.56 7.58 -18.81
N GLU A 22 40.67 7.17 -17.54
CA GLU A 22 39.50 6.95 -16.69
C GLU A 22 38.84 8.28 -16.25
N ALA A 23 39.65 9.33 -16.04
CA ALA A 23 39.16 10.65 -15.65
C ALA A 23 38.29 11.27 -16.74
N LYS A 24 38.60 11.07 -18.03
CA LYS A 24 37.71 11.45 -19.15
C LYS A 24 36.31 10.85 -19.00
N THR A 25 36.22 9.58 -18.62
CA THR A 25 34.92 8.93 -18.37
C THR A 25 34.18 9.62 -17.23
N VAL A 26 34.86 9.93 -16.13
CA VAL A 26 34.26 10.62 -14.99
C VAL A 26 33.77 12.01 -15.39
N ARG A 27 34.60 12.83 -16.06
CA ARG A 27 34.25 14.16 -16.55
C ARG A 27 33.01 14.11 -17.45
N ARG A 28 33.00 13.17 -18.40
CA ARG A 28 31.87 12.96 -19.31
C ARG A 28 30.57 12.59 -18.58
N LEU A 29 30.63 11.76 -17.54
CA LEU A 29 29.44 11.42 -16.74
C LEU A 29 28.89 12.62 -15.97
N TYR A 30 29.75 13.51 -15.46
CA TYR A 30 29.33 14.75 -14.81
C TYR A 30 28.67 15.71 -15.80
N GLU A 31 29.25 15.89 -16.99
CA GLU A 31 28.67 16.68 -18.09
C GLU A 31 27.28 16.16 -18.48
N LEU A 32 27.17 14.85 -18.79
CA LEU A 32 25.90 14.22 -19.15
C LEU A 32 24.84 14.37 -18.06
N TYR A 33 25.23 14.39 -16.78
CA TYR A 33 24.30 14.65 -15.68
C TYR A 33 23.83 16.11 -15.65
N LEU A 34 24.72 17.07 -15.89
CA LEU A 34 24.38 18.48 -15.98
C LEU A 34 23.51 18.80 -17.20
N GLU A 35 23.69 18.11 -18.32
CA GLU A 35 22.82 18.20 -19.50
C GLU A 35 21.44 17.57 -19.22
N THR A 36 21.41 16.27 -18.91
CA THR A 36 20.15 15.49 -18.93
C THR A 36 19.44 15.43 -17.57
N GLY A 37 20.21 15.35 -16.48
CA GLY A 37 19.69 15.07 -15.13
C GLY A 37 19.08 13.67 -14.95
N CYS A 38 19.16 12.78 -15.96
CA CYS A 38 18.51 11.48 -15.97
C CYS A 38 19.54 10.34 -16.02
N ILE A 39 19.66 9.57 -14.94
CA ILE A 39 20.66 8.47 -14.84
C ILE A 39 20.50 7.43 -15.95
N ARG A 40 19.27 7.12 -16.38
CA ARG A 40 19.06 6.15 -17.47
C ARG A 40 19.62 6.66 -18.79
N THR A 41 19.32 7.90 -19.15
CA THR A 41 19.87 8.54 -20.36
C THR A 41 21.40 8.60 -20.32
N ILE A 42 21.98 8.85 -19.14
CA ILE A 42 23.44 8.81 -18.95
C ILE A 42 24.00 7.41 -19.23
N ILE A 43 23.37 6.35 -18.71
CA ILE A 43 23.81 4.97 -18.95
C ILE A 43 23.69 4.61 -20.44
N ASP A 44 22.57 4.96 -21.07
CA ASP A 44 22.32 4.67 -22.48
C ASP A 44 23.35 5.39 -23.38
N THR A 45 23.67 6.66 -23.07
CA THR A 45 24.69 7.43 -23.79
C THR A 45 26.09 6.93 -23.49
N ALA A 46 26.43 6.65 -22.23
CA ALA A 46 27.73 6.09 -21.85
C ALA A 46 27.99 4.74 -22.53
N THR A 47 26.96 3.91 -22.67
CA THR A 47 27.06 2.63 -23.39
C THR A 47 27.34 2.85 -24.88
N ARG A 48 26.65 3.82 -25.51
CA ARG A 48 26.86 4.18 -26.92
C ARG A 48 28.26 4.77 -27.16
N GLU A 49 28.77 5.53 -26.22
CA GLU A 49 30.11 6.15 -26.24
C GLU A 49 31.22 5.17 -25.82
N GLY A 50 30.90 3.92 -25.47
CA GLY A 50 31.88 2.91 -25.08
C GLY A 50 32.54 3.15 -23.71
N LEU A 51 31.92 3.97 -22.85
CA LEU A 51 32.43 4.27 -21.52
C LEU A 51 32.23 3.06 -20.58
N THR A 52 33.29 2.67 -19.88
CA THR A 52 33.31 1.46 -19.05
C THR A 52 33.62 1.74 -17.59
N SER A 53 33.30 0.78 -16.74
CA SER A 53 33.73 0.77 -15.34
C SER A 53 35.23 0.46 -15.21
N LYS A 54 35.83 0.72 -14.04
CA LYS A 54 37.26 0.48 -13.81
C LYS A 54 37.58 -1.01 -14.00
N LYS A 55 38.55 -1.32 -14.86
CA LYS A 55 39.09 -2.67 -15.02
C LYS A 55 39.98 -3.00 -13.81
N ARG A 56 39.77 -4.18 -13.24
CA ARG A 56 40.45 -4.72 -12.06
C ARG A 56 40.99 -6.12 -12.39
N ALA A 57 41.73 -6.70 -11.44
CA ALA A 57 42.22 -8.07 -11.56
C ALA A 57 41.09 -9.12 -11.66
N ASP A 58 39.89 -8.79 -11.18
CA ASP A 58 38.69 -9.61 -11.39
C ASP A 58 38.29 -9.61 -12.88
N PRO A 59 38.24 -10.77 -13.55
CA PRO A 59 37.84 -10.88 -14.96
C PRO A 59 36.44 -10.31 -15.27
N ARG A 60 35.58 -10.15 -14.27
CA ARG A 60 34.22 -9.59 -14.42
C ARG A 60 34.15 -8.07 -14.31
N SER A 61 35.28 -7.41 -14.07
CA SER A 61 35.40 -5.96 -13.99
C SER A 61 35.72 -5.33 -15.36
N GLY A 62 35.50 -4.02 -15.53
CA GLY A 62 35.72 -3.36 -16.83
C GLY A 62 34.54 -3.42 -17.80
N GLY A 63 33.33 -3.74 -17.30
CA GLY A 63 32.11 -3.80 -18.11
C GLY A 63 31.33 -2.49 -18.19
N ALA A 64 30.16 -2.53 -18.84
CA ALA A 64 29.25 -1.41 -18.99
C ALA A 64 28.85 -0.75 -17.67
N LEU A 65 28.70 0.58 -17.68
CA LEU A 65 28.31 1.35 -16.51
C LEU A 65 26.83 1.10 -16.15
N THR A 66 26.59 0.54 -14.97
CA THR A 66 25.24 0.34 -14.44
C THR A 66 24.83 1.47 -13.49
N ARG A 67 23.55 1.50 -13.07
CA ARG A 67 23.00 2.56 -12.21
C ARG A 67 23.77 2.78 -10.91
N GLY A 68 24.22 1.71 -10.26
CA GLY A 68 24.95 1.78 -8.99
C GLY A 68 26.28 2.55 -9.11
N PRO A 69 27.20 2.10 -9.97
CA PRO A 69 28.45 2.79 -10.26
C PRO A 69 28.27 4.26 -10.67
N VAL A 70 27.34 4.57 -11.58
CA VAL A 70 27.07 5.96 -12.00
C VAL A 70 26.59 6.81 -10.81
N TYR A 71 25.68 6.28 -10.00
CA TYR A 71 25.21 6.99 -8.80
C TYR A 71 26.35 7.22 -7.80
N PHE A 72 27.21 6.23 -7.59
CA PHE A 72 28.38 6.35 -6.74
C PHE A 72 29.30 7.48 -7.23
N ILE A 73 29.68 7.47 -8.51
CA ILE A 73 30.58 8.48 -9.12
C ILE A 73 30.04 9.90 -8.93
N LEU A 74 28.76 10.12 -9.25
CA LEU A 74 28.11 11.43 -9.14
C LEU A 74 27.88 11.89 -7.70
N SER A 75 28.02 11.00 -6.70
CA SER A 75 27.78 11.30 -5.29
C SER A 75 29.06 11.43 -4.47
N ASN A 76 30.16 10.89 -4.97
CA ASN A 76 31.37 10.74 -4.19
C ASN A 76 32.18 12.06 -4.22
N PRO A 77 32.45 12.68 -3.06
CA PRO A 77 33.22 13.93 -2.97
C PRO A 77 34.68 13.77 -3.44
N ILE A 78 35.20 12.54 -3.54
CA ILE A 78 36.59 12.28 -3.96
C ILE A 78 36.91 12.87 -5.34
N TYR A 79 35.92 12.97 -6.23
CA TYR A 79 36.10 13.54 -7.55
C TYR A 79 36.35 15.05 -7.55
N ALA A 80 35.95 15.73 -6.46
CA ALA A 80 36.15 17.16 -6.25
C ALA A 80 37.33 17.46 -5.31
N GLY A 81 38.28 16.53 -5.16
CA GLY A 81 39.43 16.70 -4.25
C GLY A 81 39.07 16.65 -2.76
N LEU A 82 37.92 16.06 -2.41
CA LEU A 82 37.44 16.04 -1.03
C LEU A 82 37.37 14.62 -0.45
N VAL A 83 37.62 14.50 0.84
CA VAL A 83 37.48 13.26 1.60
C VAL A 83 36.47 13.45 2.72
N ARG A 84 35.64 12.44 2.97
CA ARG A 84 34.65 12.46 4.06
C ARG A 84 35.27 11.85 5.33
N ALA A 85 35.34 12.64 6.40
CA ALA A 85 35.72 12.17 7.73
C ALA A 85 34.51 12.35 8.67
N GLY A 86 33.81 11.25 8.96
CA GLY A 86 32.55 11.32 9.71
C GLY A 86 31.47 12.14 8.97
N LYS A 87 31.03 13.25 9.58
CA LYS A 87 30.00 14.15 9.03
C LYS A 87 30.58 15.34 8.26
N THR A 88 31.89 15.56 8.28
CA THR A 88 32.55 16.71 7.65
C THR A 88 33.32 16.32 6.39
N LEU A 89 33.44 17.27 5.47
CA LEU A 89 34.24 17.16 4.24
C LEU A 89 35.55 17.92 4.45
N HIS A 90 36.66 17.29 4.11
CA HIS A 90 38.01 17.84 4.21
C HIS A 90 38.69 17.80 2.85
N GLU A 91 39.68 18.67 2.63
CA GLU A 91 40.53 18.61 1.45
C GLU A 91 41.34 17.30 1.46
N GLY A 92 41.31 16.60 0.34
CA GLY A 92 42.14 15.43 0.10
C GLY A 92 43.50 15.83 -0.44
N GLU A 93 44.48 14.95 -0.24
CA GLU A 93 45.83 15.13 -0.80
C GLU A 93 45.91 14.82 -2.31
N HIS A 94 44.83 14.32 -2.90
CA HIS A 94 44.75 13.95 -4.31
C HIS A 94 44.20 15.08 -5.18
N GLU A 95 44.66 15.12 -6.42
CA GLU A 95 44.18 16.09 -7.41
C GLU A 95 42.70 15.86 -7.75
N ALA A 96 41.93 16.93 -7.91
CA ALA A 96 40.53 16.83 -8.26
C ALA A 96 40.32 16.58 -9.77
N ILE A 97 39.57 15.53 -10.12
CA ILE A 97 39.16 15.27 -11.52
C ILE A 97 38.09 16.27 -12.00
N ILE A 98 37.24 16.72 -11.09
CA ILE A 98 36.12 17.65 -11.32
C ILE A 98 36.32 18.89 -10.47
N ASP A 99 36.16 20.07 -11.05
CA ASP A 99 36.24 21.31 -10.29
C ASP A 99 35.08 21.43 -9.27
N ARG A 100 35.32 22.23 -8.23
CA ARG A 100 34.37 22.37 -7.13
C ARG A 100 33.00 22.88 -7.56
N LYS A 101 32.97 23.83 -8.51
CA LYS A 101 31.73 24.45 -9.00
C LYS A 101 30.88 23.43 -9.76
N THR A 102 31.50 22.60 -10.61
CA THR A 102 30.82 21.51 -11.32
C THR A 102 30.26 20.48 -10.36
N TRP A 103 31.03 20.07 -9.34
CA TRP A 103 30.56 19.11 -8.34
C TRP A 103 29.36 19.64 -7.54
N GLU A 104 29.44 20.90 -7.08
CA GLU A 104 28.35 21.55 -6.35
C GLU A 104 27.09 21.69 -7.21
N ALA A 105 27.22 22.07 -8.47
CA ALA A 105 26.10 22.13 -9.42
C ALA A 105 25.42 20.77 -9.59
N VAL A 106 26.20 19.69 -9.70
CA VAL A 106 25.66 18.31 -9.74
C VAL A 106 24.94 17.96 -8.44
N GLN A 107 25.52 18.25 -7.28
CA GLN A 107 24.86 17.96 -5.99
C GLN A 107 23.57 18.75 -5.82
N ALA A 108 23.53 20.03 -6.20
CA ALA A 108 22.34 20.87 -6.18
C ALA A 108 21.24 20.32 -7.10
N LYS A 109 21.58 19.94 -8.34
CA LYS A 109 20.64 19.33 -9.29
C LYS A 109 20.11 17.99 -8.77
N ARG A 110 20.95 17.16 -8.15
CA ARG A 110 20.56 15.90 -7.50
C ARG A 110 19.60 16.12 -6.34
N LEU A 111 19.90 17.10 -5.48
CA LEU A 111 19.04 17.45 -4.35
C LEU A 111 17.67 17.93 -4.85
N ALA A 112 17.64 18.84 -5.83
CA ALA A 112 16.39 19.33 -6.42
C ALA A 112 15.59 18.21 -7.12
N ALA A 113 16.26 17.24 -7.76
CA ALA A 113 15.61 16.08 -8.35
C ALA A 113 15.02 15.15 -7.26
N SER A 114 15.75 14.94 -6.16
CA SER A 114 15.28 14.18 -5.00
C SER A 114 14.06 14.85 -4.36
N GLN A 115 14.07 16.18 -4.19
CA GLN A 115 12.93 16.93 -3.65
C GLN A 115 11.71 16.83 -4.57
N ARG A 116 11.88 17.03 -5.87
CA ARG A 116 10.80 16.85 -6.87
C ARG A 116 10.23 15.42 -6.86
N ALA A 117 11.09 14.41 -6.76
CA ALA A 117 10.66 13.02 -6.63
C ALA A 117 9.91 12.77 -5.32
N GLY A 118 10.34 13.38 -4.21
CA GLY A 118 9.65 13.40 -2.92
C GLY A 118 8.25 13.99 -3.03
N THR A 119 8.12 15.20 -3.61
CA THR A 119 6.83 15.85 -3.84
C THR A 119 5.92 15.03 -4.76
N LYS A 120 6.44 14.45 -5.85
CA LYS A 120 5.67 13.59 -6.75
C LYS A 120 5.24 12.29 -6.07
N SER A 121 6.10 11.72 -5.22
CA SER A 121 5.79 10.52 -4.44
C SER A 121 4.75 10.80 -3.36
N ALA A 122 4.83 11.95 -2.66
CA ALA A 122 3.85 12.39 -1.67
C ALA A 122 2.49 12.69 -2.32
N ARG A 123 2.48 13.35 -3.48
CA ARG A 123 1.26 13.54 -4.29
C ARG A 123 0.64 12.22 -4.74
N ARG A 124 1.43 11.18 -4.97
CA ARG A 124 0.94 9.87 -5.42
C ARG A 124 0.57 8.92 -4.28
N ASN A 125 1.11 9.17 -3.09
CA ASN A 125 0.91 8.35 -1.90
C ASN A 125 0.72 9.32 -0.72
N PRO A 126 -0.50 9.86 -0.52
CA PRO A 126 -0.74 10.88 0.50
C PRO A 126 -0.41 10.42 1.92
N LEU A 127 -0.47 9.11 2.17
CA LEU A 127 -0.18 8.50 3.47
C LEU A 127 1.31 8.16 3.68
N ALA A 128 2.19 8.55 2.75
CA ALA A 128 3.62 8.27 2.83
C ALA A 128 4.25 8.95 4.06
N GLY A 129 4.41 8.17 5.12
CA GLY A 129 4.97 8.65 6.39
C GLY A 129 4.01 8.81 7.54
N LEU A 130 2.73 8.62 7.29
CA LEU A 130 1.70 8.64 8.31
C LEU A 130 1.36 7.23 8.82
N LEU A 131 1.57 6.21 7.99
CA LEU A 131 1.22 4.82 8.30
C LEU A 131 2.30 4.07 9.08
N TYR A 132 1.89 3.44 10.19
CA TYR A 132 2.69 2.56 11.03
C TYR A 132 1.93 1.27 11.31
N ALA A 133 2.66 0.17 11.52
CA ALA A 133 2.09 -1.08 12.00
C ALA A 133 3.09 -1.78 12.91
N ASP A 134 2.65 -2.24 14.08
CA ASP A 134 3.50 -2.80 15.14
C ASP A 134 4.75 -1.93 15.44
N GLY A 135 4.56 -0.60 15.45
CA GLY A 135 5.65 0.37 15.67
C GLY A 135 6.55 0.64 14.45
N ALA A 136 6.47 -0.15 13.38
CA ALA A 136 7.27 0.03 12.17
C ALA A 136 6.56 0.90 11.12
N ARG A 137 7.30 1.82 10.49
CA ARG A 137 6.77 2.69 9.43
C ARG A 137 6.51 1.91 8.15
N LEU A 138 5.31 2.04 7.59
CA LEU A 138 4.97 1.48 6.29
C LEU A 138 5.37 2.45 5.17
N THR A 139 6.05 1.91 4.15
CA THR A 139 6.46 2.70 2.97
C THR A 139 5.65 2.27 1.75
N PRO A 140 5.22 3.21 0.88
CA PRO A 140 4.62 2.85 -0.39
C PRO A 140 5.58 2.04 -1.26
N THR A 141 5.06 0.95 -1.81
CA THR A 141 5.71 0.02 -2.73
C THR A 141 4.73 -0.34 -3.84
N TYR A 142 5.23 -0.97 -4.90
CA TYR A 142 4.37 -1.46 -5.97
C TYR A 142 4.87 -2.80 -6.49
N ALA A 143 3.94 -3.60 -7.01
CA ALA A 143 4.25 -4.75 -7.83
C ALA A 143 3.57 -4.58 -9.19
N THR A 144 4.22 -5.06 -10.25
CA THR A 144 3.64 -5.08 -11.59
C THR A 144 3.32 -6.52 -11.95
N LYS A 145 2.08 -6.78 -12.37
CA LYS A 145 1.64 -8.07 -12.91
C LYS A 145 0.79 -7.77 -14.14
N ASP A 146 1.06 -8.46 -15.25
CA ASP A 146 0.32 -8.33 -16.51
C ASP A 146 0.18 -6.87 -16.98
N GLY A 147 1.28 -6.10 -16.87
CA GLY A 147 1.30 -4.67 -17.22
C GLY A 147 0.59 -3.74 -16.22
N ARG A 148 -0.22 -4.27 -15.30
CA ARG A 148 -0.93 -3.51 -14.27
C ARG A 148 -0.06 -3.32 -13.03
N ARG A 149 -0.02 -2.09 -12.50
CA ARG A 149 0.70 -1.75 -11.27
C ARG A 149 -0.25 -1.78 -10.06
N TYR A 150 0.08 -2.60 -9.07
CA TYR A 150 -0.60 -2.70 -7.80
C TYR A 150 0.19 -1.98 -6.71
N ARG A 151 -0.46 -1.08 -5.97
CA ARG A 151 0.16 -0.28 -4.90
C ARG A 151 -0.04 -0.95 -3.54
N TYR A 152 0.99 -0.88 -2.70
CA TYR A 152 0.99 -1.44 -1.35
C TYR A 152 1.70 -0.51 -0.37
N TYR A 153 1.32 -0.52 0.90
CA TYR A 153 2.16 -0.01 1.99
C TYR A 153 2.79 -1.20 2.71
N ALA A 154 4.12 -1.22 2.80
CA ALA A 154 4.86 -2.35 3.35
C ALA A 154 5.87 -1.91 4.41
N SER A 155 6.01 -2.71 5.47
CA SER A 155 7.04 -2.52 6.48
C SER A 155 8.39 -2.90 5.88
N ARG A 156 9.36 -1.97 5.95
CA ARG A 156 10.76 -2.28 5.68
C ARG A 156 11.42 -2.56 7.02
N LEU A 157 11.53 -3.83 7.40
CA LEU A 157 12.45 -4.18 8.48
C LEU A 157 13.87 -3.79 8.05
N LEU A 158 14.43 -2.80 8.75
CA LEU A 158 15.85 -2.51 8.83
C LEU A 158 16.41 -3.33 9.98
N GLU A 159 16.57 -4.65 9.84
CA GLU A 159 17.41 -5.41 10.78
C GLU A 159 17.83 -6.75 10.17
N LYS A 160 19.15 -6.97 10.12
CA LYS A 160 19.76 -8.26 9.81
C LYS A 160 19.80 -9.05 11.13
N GLY A 161 18.95 -10.05 11.28
CA GLY A 161 18.98 -10.95 12.44
C GLY A 161 17.98 -12.11 12.35
N PRO A 162 18.19 -13.23 13.09
CA PRO A 162 17.34 -14.42 13.03
C PRO A 162 15.91 -14.21 13.56
N GLU A 163 15.64 -13.13 14.30
CA GLU A 163 14.30 -12.76 14.80
C GLU A 163 13.42 -12.05 13.74
N ALA A 164 13.90 -11.87 12.52
CA ALA A 164 13.19 -11.21 11.41
C ALA A 164 11.95 -11.95 10.86
N SER A 165 11.39 -12.91 11.61
CA SER A 165 10.24 -13.74 11.23
C SER A 165 8.88 -13.19 11.70
N ARG A 166 8.84 -12.14 12.53
CA ARG A 166 7.58 -11.60 13.05
C ARG A 166 7.04 -10.48 12.15
N LEU A 167 6.20 -10.89 11.19
CA LEU A 167 5.21 -10.11 10.43
C LEU A 167 5.75 -9.00 9.51
N ARG A 168 5.92 -9.35 8.22
CA ARG A 168 6.04 -8.36 7.13
C ARG A 168 4.65 -7.83 6.79
N TRP A 169 4.28 -6.70 7.38
CA TRP A 169 3.10 -5.94 6.98
C TRP A 169 3.19 -5.57 5.50
N ARG A 170 2.18 -5.95 4.72
CA ARG A 170 2.01 -5.52 3.33
C ARG A 170 0.53 -5.36 3.02
N VAL A 171 0.04 -4.14 3.18
CA VAL A 171 -1.36 -3.80 2.94
C VAL A 171 -1.57 -3.24 1.54
N ASN A 172 -2.70 -3.58 0.92
CA ASN A 172 -3.09 -2.99 -0.37
C ASN A 172 -3.40 -1.50 -0.17
N ALA A 173 -2.78 -0.63 -0.98
CA ALA A 173 -2.91 0.81 -0.80
C ALA A 173 -4.34 1.29 -1.04
N GLU A 174 -5.00 0.83 -2.10
CA GLU A 174 -6.37 1.27 -2.44
C GLU A 174 -7.36 0.93 -1.32
N ARG A 175 -7.24 -0.25 -0.71
CA ARG A 175 -8.10 -0.66 0.40
C ARG A 175 -7.87 0.14 1.68
N VAL A 176 -6.62 0.32 2.09
CA VAL A 176 -6.33 1.08 3.33
C VAL A 176 -6.65 2.56 3.16
N GLU A 177 -6.42 3.10 1.97
CA GLU A 177 -6.78 4.48 1.62
C GLU A 177 -8.30 4.69 1.68
N ALA A 178 -9.10 3.79 1.10
CA ALA A 178 -10.55 3.86 1.16
C ALA A 178 -11.09 3.77 2.60
N ALA A 179 -10.55 2.83 3.38
CA ALA A 179 -10.95 2.65 4.78
C ALA A 179 -10.64 3.86 5.67
N ILE A 180 -9.53 4.54 5.43
CA ILE A 180 -9.18 5.78 6.16
C ILE A 180 -10.11 6.92 5.77
N ILE A 181 -10.47 7.03 4.49
CA ILE A 181 -11.45 8.03 4.03
C ILE A 181 -12.78 7.78 4.74
N GLU A 182 -13.30 6.56 4.67
CA GLU A 182 -14.56 6.14 5.29
C GLU A 182 -14.56 6.39 6.80
N ALA A 183 -13.53 5.94 7.53
CA ALA A 183 -13.42 6.15 8.97
C ALA A 183 -13.45 7.63 9.37
N ILE A 184 -12.74 8.50 8.63
CA ILE A 184 -12.74 9.95 8.89
C ILE A 184 -14.10 10.56 8.54
N ASP A 185 -14.69 10.16 7.41
CA ASP A 185 -15.96 10.71 6.93
C ASP A 185 -17.14 10.35 7.84
N ASP A 186 -17.19 9.09 8.28
CA ASP A 186 -18.20 8.58 9.21
C ASP A 186 -18.05 9.22 10.58
N TRP A 187 -16.82 9.37 11.06
CA TRP A 187 -16.56 10.10 12.30
C TRP A 187 -17.01 11.56 12.19
N LEU A 188 -16.64 12.29 11.13
CA LEU A 188 -17.12 13.66 10.91
C LEU A 188 -18.65 13.75 10.77
N ALA A 189 -19.32 12.68 10.35
CA ALA A 189 -20.77 12.59 10.31
C ALA A 189 -21.42 12.37 11.69
N SER A 190 -20.66 11.88 12.67
CA SER A 190 -21.13 11.65 14.02
C SER A 190 -21.47 12.95 14.72
N PRO A 191 -22.62 13.02 15.43
CA PRO A 191 -22.95 14.14 16.31
C PRO A 191 -21.89 14.40 17.40
N ALA A 192 -21.10 13.39 17.76
CA ALA A 192 -20.08 13.49 18.81
C ALA A 192 -18.76 14.14 18.35
N ALA A 193 -18.50 14.22 17.04
CA ALA A 193 -17.20 14.65 16.51
C ALA A 193 -16.79 16.05 16.99
N ALA A 194 -17.74 17.00 16.97
CA ALA A 194 -17.47 18.35 17.43
C ALA A 194 -17.09 18.40 18.92
N ALA A 195 -17.72 17.56 19.75
CA ALA A 195 -17.44 17.50 21.18
C ALA A 195 -16.09 16.84 21.47
N GLU A 196 -15.71 15.83 20.68
CA GLU A 196 -14.43 15.12 20.82
C GLU A 196 -13.21 15.98 20.46
N LEU A 197 -13.39 17.04 19.66
CA LEU A 197 -12.33 18.00 19.34
C LEU A 197 -12.08 19.04 20.45
N LEU A 198 -13.04 19.26 21.34
CA LEU A 198 -12.98 20.29 22.37
C LEU A 198 -12.31 19.80 23.65
N ALA A 199 -11.51 20.68 24.26
CA ALA A 199 -10.89 20.48 25.57
C ALA A 199 -11.90 20.71 26.71
N GLU A 200 -11.52 20.33 27.93
CA GLU A 200 -12.33 20.58 29.11
C GLU A 200 -12.54 22.09 29.32
N GLY A 201 -13.78 22.48 29.67
CA GLY A 201 -14.15 23.89 29.86
C GLY A 201 -14.74 24.59 28.63
N ALA A 202 -14.93 23.88 27.51
CA ALA A 202 -15.61 24.42 26.33
C ALA A 202 -17.09 24.75 26.60
N SER A 203 -17.56 25.84 25.99
CA SER A 203 -18.94 26.31 26.06
C SER A 203 -19.84 25.65 25.00
N ALA A 204 -21.16 25.83 25.13
CA ALA A 204 -22.10 25.39 24.11
C ALA A 204 -21.91 26.14 22.78
N ASP A 205 -21.48 27.41 22.83
CA ASP A 205 -21.20 28.21 21.64
C ASP A 205 -19.97 27.67 20.90
N ASP A 206 -18.93 27.25 21.63
CA ASP A 206 -17.74 26.60 21.05
C ASP A 206 -18.13 25.32 20.28
N LEU A 207 -19.02 24.51 20.85
CA LEU A 207 -19.52 23.30 20.20
C LEU A 207 -20.27 23.61 18.89
N ILE A 208 -21.08 24.66 18.89
CA ILE A 208 -21.79 25.10 17.68
C ILE A 208 -20.79 25.58 16.62
N CYS A 209 -19.78 26.36 17.01
CA CYS A 209 -18.72 26.83 16.12
C CYS A 209 -17.95 25.67 15.49
N VAL A 210 -17.46 24.71 16.29
CA VAL A 210 -16.75 23.54 15.78
C VAL A 210 -17.64 22.70 14.85
N ARG A 211 -18.92 22.52 15.20
CA ARG A 211 -19.85 21.76 14.37
C ARG A 211 -20.06 22.40 12.99
N ASN A 212 -20.20 23.73 12.94
CA ASN A 212 -20.36 24.45 11.67
C ASN A 212 -19.11 24.31 10.79
N GLU A 213 -17.92 24.41 11.39
CA GLU A 213 -16.63 24.21 10.70
C GLU A 213 -16.50 22.78 10.16
N ILE A 214 -16.89 21.77 10.94
CA ILE A 214 -16.96 20.37 10.48
C ILE A 214 -17.91 20.24 9.30
N GLU A 215 -19.09 20.86 9.33
CA GLU A 215 -20.04 20.79 8.22
C GLU A 215 -19.49 21.41 6.93
N VAL A 216 -18.84 22.58 7.02
CA VAL A 216 -18.17 23.22 5.88
C VAL A 216 -17.08 22.31 5.33
N LEU A 217 -16.26 21.75 6.21
CA LEU A 217 -15.19 20.81 5.86
C LEU A 217 -15.73 19.57 5.13
N ARG A 218 -16.83 18.98 5.63
CA ARG A 218 -17.49 17.82 5.02
C ARG A 218 -18.04 18.13 3.63
N LYS A 219 -18.74 19.27 3.47
CA LYS A 219 -19.27 19.71 2.17
C LYS A 219 -18.16 19.90 1.15
N ASN A 220 -17.05 20.51 1.56
CA ASN A 220 -15.88 20.69 0.70
C ASN A 220 -15.24 19.34 0.31
N ALA A 221 -15.12 18.40 1.26
CA ALA A 221 -14.54 17.09 1.02
C ALA A 221 -15.44 16.19 0.14
N ALA A 222 -16.77 16.31 0.24
CA ALA A 222 -17.72 15.53 -0.55
C ALA A 222 -17.63 15.82 -2.07
N ASN A 223 -17.15 17.02 -2.45
CA ASN A 223 -16.97 17.40 -3.85
C ASN A 223 -15.64 16.89 -4.46
N LEU A 224 -14.77 16.25 -3.67
CA LEU A 224 -13.46 15.78 -4.11
C LEU A 224 -13.50 14.30 -4.52
N GLY A 225 -12.69 13.94 -5.52
CA GLY A 225 -12.45 12.52 -5.83
C GLY A 225 -11.67 11.82 -4.70
N GLY A 226 -11.78 10.49 -4.58
CA GLY A 226 -11.22 9.74 -3.44
C GLY A 226 -9.74 10.00 -3.14
N HIS A 227 -8.90 10.13 -4.17
CA HIS A 227 -7.48 10.46 -3.97
C HIS A 227 -7.25 11.89 -3.46
N GLU A 228 -8.01 12.87 -3.96
CA GLU A 228 -7.90 14.27 -3.51
C GLU A 228 -8.45 14.44 -2.10
N ARG A 229 -9.56 13.76 -1.79
CA ARG A 229 -10.15 13.67 -0.46
C ARG A 229 -9.15 13.08 0.54
N LEU A 230 -8.51 11.96 0.19
CA LEU A 230 -7.43 11.38 1.00
C LEU A 230 -6.27 12.37 1.21
N ALA A 231 -5.86 13.09 0.17
CA ALA A 231 -4.79 14.08 0.30
C ALA A 231 -5.19 15.28 1.18
N ALA A 232 -6.48 15.65 1.22
CA ALA A 232 -7.00 16.65 2.13
C ALA A 232 -7.00 16.14 3.59
N TRP A 233 -7.36 14.87 3.82
CA TRP A 233 -7.31 14.22 5.12
C TRP A 233 -5.88 14.00 5.62
N ALA A 234 -4.96 13.58 4.77
CA ALA A 234 -3.56 13.36 5.14
C ALA A 234 -2.87 14.62 5.71
N LYS A 235 -3.33 15.82 5.36
CA LYS A 235 -2.81 17.08 5.92
C LYS A 235 -3.25 17.34 7.37
N ARG A 236 -4.28 16.64 7.84
CA ARG A 236 -4.93 16.78 9.16
C ARG A 236 -4.63 15.60 10.09
N VAL A 237 -4.02 14.57 9.54
CA VAL A 237 -3.60 13.36 10.24
C VAL A 237 -2.15 13.53 10.66
N THR A 238 -1.86 13.29 11.94
CA THR A 238 -0.48 13.26 12.46
C THR A 238 0.11 11.85 12.36
N ARG A 239 -0.72 10.83 12.61
CA ARG A 239 -0.30 9.43 12.61
C ARG A 239 -1.47 8.48 12.36
N ILE A 240 -1.21 7.36 11.69
CA ILE A 240 -2.13 6.24 11.52
C ILE A 240 -1.41 4.97 11.96
N ASN A 241 -1.97 4.27 12.93
CA ASN A 241 -1.51 2.96 13.37
C ASN A 241 -2.46 1.88 12.87
N LEU A 242 -1.89 0.84 12.26
CA LEU A 242 -2.57 -0.38 11.88
C LEU A 242 -2.17 -1.49 12.85
N ASP A 243 -3.15 -2.20 13.38
CA ASP A 243 -2.95 -3.42 14.15
C ASP A 243 -3.93 -4.51 13.67
N LYS A 244 -3.92 -5.66 14.35
CA LYS A 244 -4.79 -6.79 13.98
C LYS A 244 -6.29 -6.50 14.18
N ASP A 245 -6.60 -5.54 15.06
CA ASP A 245 -7.94 -5.22 15.56
C ASP A 245 -8.56 -4.01 14.82
N GLY A 246 -7.74 -3.15 14.21
CA GLY A 246 -8.23 -2.07 13.37
C GLY A 246 -7.23 -1.00 12.94
N ILE A 247 -7.78 0.18 12.67
CA ILE A 247 -7.06 1.39 12.30
C ILE A 247 -7.31 2.45 13.38
N ALA A 248 -6.24 2.94 13.99
CA ALA A 248 -6.26 4.12 14.85
C ALA A 248 -5.68 5.31 14.08
N ILE A 249 -6.48 6.37 13.92
CA ILE A 249 -6.10 7.59 13.19
C ILE A 249 -6.01 8.72 14.21
N THR A 250 -4.82 9.30 14.35
CA THR A 250 -4.57 10.50 15.16
C THR A 250 -4.71 11.73 14.28
N LEU A 251 -5.67 12.58 14.63
CA LEU A 251 -6.01 13.83 13.96
C LEU A 251 -5.51 15.01 14.79
N SER A 252 -5.21 16.11 14.11
CA SER A 252 -4.93 17.41 14.75
C SER A 252 -6.20 18.27 14.69
N PRO A 253 -6.84 18.56 15.83
CA PRO A 253 -8.02 19.43 15.89
C PRO A 253 -7.78 20.82 15.25
N ASN A 254 -6.62 21.41 15.49
CA ASN A 254 -6.21 22.71 14.92
C ASN A 254 -6.06 22.69 13.38
N ALA A 255 -5.84 21.52 12.78
CA ALA A 255 -5.80 21.37 11.33
C ALA A 255 -7.21 21.15 10.73
N LEU A 256 -8.17 20.70 11.54
CA LEU A 256 -9.57 20.50 11.15
C LEU A 256 -10.35 21.81 11.20
N VAL A 257 -10.13 22.61 12.24
CA VAL A 257 -10.84 23.86 12.52
C VAL A 257 -9.87 25.03 12.34
N THR A 258 -9.96 25.72 11.21
CA THR A 258 -8.93 26.72 10.82
C THR A 258 -9.33 28.17 11.11
N ASP A 259 -10.63 28.49 11.08
CA ASP A 259 -11.11 29.88 11.22
C ASP A 259 -11.43 30.28 12.66
N ALA A 260 -11.25 29.39 13.62
CA ALA A 260 -11.65 29.63 15.00
C ALA A 260 -10.46 30.01 15.87
N ARG A 261 -10.12 31.30 15.89
CA ARG A 261 -9.21 31.85 16.89
C ARG A 261 -9.86 31.72 18.27
N ASP A 262 -9.09 31.24 19.24
CA ASP A 262 -9.42 31.10 20.67
C ASP A 262 -10.39 29.98 21.07
N LEU A 263 -10.66 28.99 20.21
CA LEU A 263 -11.39 27.79 20.65
C LEU A 263 -10.53 26.88 21.54
N PRO A 264 -11.08 26.34 22.64
CA PRO A 264 -10.41 25.37 23.49
C PRO A 264 -10.39 24.00 22.80
N LEU A 265 -9.48 23.79 21.84
CA LEU A 265 -9.33 22.53 21.13
C LEU A 265 -8.31 21.61 21.85
N ARG A 266 -8.51 20.30 21.74
CA ARG A 266 -7.51 19.31 22.19
C ARG A 266 -6.26 19.36 21.30
N GLU A 267 -5.13 18.89 21.84
CA GLU A 267 -3.90 18.77 21.05
C GLU A 267 -4.01 17.68 19.98
N GLU A 268 -4.62 16.54 20.34
CA GLU A 268 -4.83 15.40 19.46
C GLU A 268 -6.22 14.79 19.69
N CYS A 269 -6.78 14.22 18.63
CA CYS A 269 -7.99 13.40 18.68
C CYS A 269 -7.68 12.05 18.01
N ILE A 270 -8.05 10.94 18.65
CA ILE A 270 -7.81 9.59 18.13
C ILE A 270 -9.15 8.96 17.80
N ILE A 271 -9.32 8.59 16.53
CA ILE A 271 -10.48 7.83 16.08
C ILE A 271 -10.07 6.40 15.78
N CYS A 272 -10.90 5.46 16.20
CA CYS A 272 -10.66 4.04 16.02
C CYS A 272 -11.73 3.46 15.09
N SER A 273 -11.30 2.80 14.03
CA SER A 273 -12.17 2.04 13.14
C SER A 273 -11.81 0.56 13.25
N GLN A 274 -12.80 -0.29 13.53
CA GLN A 274 -12.60 -1.73 13.64
C GLN A 274 -12.45 -2.35 12.26
N ILE A 275 -11.26 -2.88 11.97
CA ILE A 275 -10.91 -3.41 10.65
C ILE A 275 -10.14 -4.71 10.88
N LYS A 276 -10.74 -5.86 10.55
CA LYS A 276 -10.11 -7.17 10.82
C LYS A 276 -8.89 -7.37 9.91
N ILE A 277 -7.66 -7.36 10.40
CA ILE A 277 -6.50 -7.63 9.53
C ILE A 277 -6.17 -9.14 9.57
N GLY A 278 -6.33 -9.85 8.44
CA GLY A 278 -6.19 -11.31 8.36
C GLY A 278 -5.00 -11.81 7.54
N PRO A 279 -4.40 -12.97 7.88
CA PRO A 279 -3.24 -13.52 7.16
C PRO A 279 -3.60 -14.17 5.82
N ARG A 280 -2.75 -14.03 4.78
CA ARG A 280 -2.74 -14.90 3.58
C ARG A 280 -1.35 -14.90 2.92
N GLY A 281 -0.64 -16.04 2.96
CA GLY A 281 0.73 -16.20 2.43
C GLY A 281 1.82 -15.67 3.38
N GLN A 282 2.99 -15.26 2.84
CA GLN A 282 4.12 -14.71 3.64
C GLN A 282 3.88 -13.27 4.18
N GLY A 283 2.63 -12.84 4.45
CA GLY A 283 2.32 -11.51 4.97
C GLY A 283 0.85 -11.30 5.39
N LEU A 284 0.61 -10.27 6.20
CA LEU A 284 -0.72 -9.85 6.68
C LEU A 284 -1.45 -9.01 5.61
N ARG A 285 -2.75 -9.27 5.41
CA ARG A 285 -3.65 -8.49 4.53
C ARG A 285 -4.80 -7.89 5.37
N MET A 286 -5.10 -6.62 5.17
CA MET A 286 -6.25 -5.94 5.79
C MET A 286 -7.59 -6.50 5.24
N ILE A 287 -8.51 -6.90 6.11
CA ILE A 287 -9.88 -7.38 5.84
C ILE A 287 -10.86 -6.46 6.59
N LEU A 288 -11.35 -5.39 5.98
CA LEU A 288 -12.41 -4.57 6.61
C LEU A 288 -13.63 -5.44 6.97
N GLY A 289 -14.06 -5.37 8.23
CA GLY A 289 -15.49 -5.46 8.55
C GLY A 289 -16.00 -4.01 8.58
N GLU A 290 -17.14 -3.62 8.03
CA GLU A 290 -18.22 -4.37 7.41
C GLU A 290 -18.47 -3.85 6.00
N THR A 291 -17.89 -4.51 5.02
CA THR A 291 -18.74 -5.16 4.03
C THR A 291 -18.09 -6.51 3.87
N GLU A 292 -18.90 -7.55 4.01
CA GLU A 292 -18.50 -8.89 3.63
C GLU A 292 -17.70 -8.74 2.34
N THR A 293 -16.40 -9.06 2.38
CA THR A 293 -15.67 -9.13 1.14
C THR A 293 -16.44 -10.17 0.37
N VAL A 294 -17.16 -9.72 -0.66
CA VAL A 294 -17.41 -10.45 -1.89
C VAL A 294 -16.02 -10.92 -2.31
N GLY A 295 -15.56 -12.01 -1.67
CA GLY A 295 -14.74 -12.98 -2.34
C GLY A 295 -15.50 -13.26 -3.61
N ASP A 296 -14.79 -13.34 -4.73
CA ASP A 296 -15.41 -13.63 -6.02
C ASP A 296 -16.33 -14.84 -5.80
N ALA A 297 -17.62 -14.57 -5.62
CA ALA A 297 -18.51 -15.53 -5.02
C ALA A 297 -18.57 -16.63 -6.06
N ASP A 298 -18.35 -17.89 -5.68
CA ASP A 298 -18.29 -18.97 -6.66
C ASP A 298 -19.56 -18.88 -7.51
N ALA A 299 -19.41 -18.41 -8.75
CA ALA A 299 -20.54 -17.98 -9.56
C ALA A 299 -21.49 -19.15 -9.81
N LYS A 300 -20.96 -20.38 -9.76
CA LYS A 300 -21.74 -21.61 -9.87
C LYS A 300 -22.53 -21.88 -8.59
N LEU A 301 -21.94 -21.64 -7.42
CA LEU A 301 -22.60 -21.80 -6.13
C LEU A 301 -23.72 -20.76 -5.93
N VAL A 302 -23.46 -19.51 -6.29
CA VAL A 302 -24.46 -18.43 -6.27
C VAL A 302 -25.60 -18.72 -7.24
N ASP A 303 -25.30 -19.16 -8.48
CA ASP A 303 -26.34 -19.51 -9.44
C ASP A 303 -27.21 -20.69 -8.97
N LEU A 304 -26.61 -21.70 -8.34
CA LEU A 304 -27.35 -22.83 -7.79
C LEU A 304 -28.30 -22.42 -6.64
N VAL A 305 -27.84 -21.59 -5.71
CA VAL A 305 -28.70 -21.08 -4.62
C VAL A 305 -29.83 -20.22 -5.19
N ARG A 306 -29.53 -19.35 -6.16
CA ARG A 306 -30.52 -18.53 -6.86
C ARG A 306 -31.59 -19.39 -7.54
N ARG A 307 -31.18 -20.42 -8.28
CA ARG A 307 -32.09 -21.36 -8.96
C ARG A 307 -32.93 -22.14 -7.96
N ALA A 308 -32.34 -22.65 -6.89
CA ALA A 308 -33.08 -23.37 -5.85
C ALA A 308 -34.20 -22.50 -5.25
N HIS A 309 -33.94 -21.22 -4.98
CA HIS A 309 -34.97 -20.28 -4.53
C HIS A 309 -36.06 -20.03 -5.57
N ALA A 310 -35.70 -19.93 -6.86
CA ALA A 310 -36.68 -19.78 -7.94
C ALA A 310 -37.56 -21.05 -8.10
N TRP A 311 -36.96 -22.24 -8.02
CA TRP A 311 -37.70 -23.51 -8.06
C TRP A 311 -38.61 -23.67 -6.86
N ARG A 312 -38.16 -23.26 -5.67
CA ARG A 312 -39.00 -23.22 -4.47
C ARG A 312 -40.20 -22.32 -4.70
N GLU A 313 -39.99 -21.08 -5.17
CA GLU A 313 -41.11 -20.16 -5.40
C GLU A 313 -42.13 -20.74 -6.37
N ARG A 314 -41.68 -21.30 -7.49
CA ARG A 314 -42.48 -21.99 -8.50
C ARG A 314 -43.25 -23.21 -7.97
N TRP A 315 -42.60 -24.00 -7.11
CA TRP A 315 -43.19 -25.16 -6.46
C TRP A 315 -44.28 -24.77 -5.43
N PHE A 316 -44.05 -23.71 -4.66
CA PHE A 316 -44.97 -23.26 -3.62
C PHE A 316 -46.06 -22.31 -4.12
N SER A 317 -45.84 -21.60 -5.24
CA SER A 317 -46.83 -20.74 -5.89
C SER A 317 -47.93 -21.52 -6.61
N GLY A 318 -47.74 -22.84 -6.82
CA GLY A 318 -48.67 -23.71 -7.51
C GLY A 318 -48.65 -23.55 -9.04
N GLU A 319 -47.67 -22.81 -9.58
CA GLU A 319 -47.49 -22.58 -11.01
C GLU A 319 -47.04 -23.84 -11.77
N GLN A 320 -46.39 -24.78 -11.07
CA GLN A 320 -46.09 -26.14 -11.53
C GLN A 320 -46.49 -27.16 -10.45
N THR A 321 -46.92 -28.35 -10.88
CA THR A 321 -47.44 -29.37 -9.95
C THR A 321 -46.40 -30.46 -9.66
N ARG A 322 -45.35 -30.58 -10.50
CA ARG A 322 -44.35 -31.67 -10.42
C ARG A 322 -42.92 -31.19 -10.67
N LEU A 323 -41.95 -31.75 -9.93
CA LEU A 323 -40.54 -31.36 -10.02
C LEU A 323 -39.95 -31.71 -11.40
N SER A 324 -40.56 -32.65 -12.12
CA SER A 324 -40.19 -32.99 -13.50
C SER A 324 -40.44 -31.84 -14.47
N GLU A 325 -41.49 -31.04 -14.27
CA GLU A 325 -41.81 -29.89 -15.12
C GLU A 325 -40.75 -28.79 -14.93
N ILE A 326 -40.30 -28.57 -13.70
CA ILE A 326 -39.19 -27.64 -13.39
C ILE A 326 -37.88 -28.13 -14.02
N ALA A 327 -37.64 -29.44 -14.01
CA ALA A 327 -36.44 -30.06 -14.59
C ALA A 327 -36.39 -29.89 -16.12
N GLU A 328 -37.52 -30.16 -16.81
CA GLU A 328 -37.65 -29.99 -18.27
C GLU A 328 -37.45 -28.53 -18.70
N ASP A 329 -38.06 -27.58 -18.00
CA ASP A 329 -37.97 -26.14 -18.33
C ASP A 329 -36.55 -25.57 -18.18
N GLU A 330 -35.78 -26.06 -17.20
CA GLU A 330 -34.45 -25.55 -16.88
C GLU A 330 -33.32 -26.37 -17.51
N GLY A 331 -33.65 -27.48 -18.18
CA GLY A 331 -32.69 -28.39 -18.81
C GLY A 331 -31.85 -29.18 -17.81
N PHE A 332 -32.41 -29.50 -16.64
CA PHE A 332 -31.79 -30.35 -15.61
C PHE A 332 -32.44 -31.73 -15.57
N ASP A 333 -31.75 -32.72 -15.02
CA ASP A 333 -32.38 -33.99 -14.66
C ASP A 333 -33.21 -33.86 -13.37
N LEU A 334 -34.25 -34.68 -13.24
CA LEU A 334 -35.11 -34.70 -12.05
C LEU A 334 -34.30 -34.95 -10.77
N GLY A 335 -33.25 -35.77 -10.84
CA GLY A 335 -32.36 -36.04 -9.71
C GLY A 335 -31.57 -34.82 -9.27
N ASP A 336 -31.11 -34.00 -10.21
CA ASP A 336 -30.38 -32.76 -9.90
C ASP A 336 -31.32 -31.70 -9.29
N VAL A 337 -32.53 -31.53 -9.83
CA VAL A 337 -33.53 -30.61 -9.25
C VAL A 337 -33.89 -31.04 -7.83
N SER A 338 -34.18 -32.33 -7.62
CA SER A 338 -34.51 -32.85 -6.29
C SER A 338 -33.34 -32.70 -5.30
N ARG A 339 -32.10 -32.83 -5.76
CA ARG A 339 -30.90 -32.70 -4.91
C ARG A 339 -30.59 -31.25 -4.55
N PHE A 340 -30.81 -30.30 -5.46
CA PHE A 340 -30.44 -28.90 -5.24
C PHE A 340 -31.59 -28.03 -4.68
N LEU A 341 -32.85 -28.44 -4.82
CA LEU A 341 -33.99 -27.73 -4.24
C LEU A 341 -33.84 -27.45 -2.72
N PRO A 342 -33.31 -28.39 -1.89
CA PRO A 342 -33.04 -28.13 -0.47
C PRO A 342 -32.14 -26.93 -0.17
N LEU A 343 -31.31 -26.48 -1.14
CA LEU A 343 -30.46 -25.30 -0.96
C LEU A 343 -31.27 -24.01 -0.74
N ALA A 344 -32.54 -23.98 -1.15
CA ALA A 344 -33.45 -22.87 -0.86
C ALA A 344 -33.83 -22.73 0.62
N PHE A 345 -33.44 -23.71 1.45
CA PHE A 345 -33.72 -23.80 2.89
C PHE A 345 -32.45 -23.78 3.75
N LEU A 346 -31.33 -23.33 3.17
CA LEU A 346 -30.11 -23.07 3.92
C LEU A 346 -30.36 -22.04 5.03
N ALA A 347 -29.60 -22.18 6.12
CA ALA A 347 -29.59 -21.20 7.19
C ALA A 347 -29.25 -19.79 6.64
N PRO A 348 -29.95 -18.72 7.08
CA PRO A 348 -29.81 -17.39 6.49
C PRO A 348 -28.38 -16.85 6.45
N ASP A 349 -27.57 -17.16 7.47
CA ASP A 349 -26.16 -16.81 7.56
C ASP A 349 -25.27 -17.58 6.56
N ILE A 350 -25.62 -18.82 6.23
CA ILE A 350 -24.92 -19.63 5.21
C ILE A 350 -25.23 -19.08 3.82
N THR A 351 -26.50 -18.78 3.52
CA THR A 351 -26.91 -18.14 2.26
C THR A 351 -26.20 -16.80 2.09
N LYS A 352 -26.16 -15.98 3.15
CA LYS A 352 -25.44 -14.71 3.16
C LYS A 352 -23.94 -14.92 2.89
N ALA A 353 -23.32 -15.92 3.51
CA ALA A 353 -21.91 -16.21 3.29
C ALA A 353 -21.59 -16.69 1.87
N ILE A 354 -22.49 -17.46 1.24
CA ILE A 354 -22.36 -17.91 -0.16
C ILE A 354 -22.43 -16.70 -1.11
N LEU A 355 -23.47 -15.87 -0.97
CA LEU A 355 -23.68 -14.70 -1.83
C LEU A 355 -22.53 -13.70 -1.74
N ASN A 356 -21.93 -13.61 -0.55
CA ASN A 356 -20.82 -12.71 -0.29
C ASN A 356 -19.45 -13.38 -0.42
N GLY A 357 -19.36 -14.62 -0.92
CA GLY A 357 -18.08 -15.31 -1.11
C GLY A 357 -17.22 -15.43 0.17
N SER A 358 -17.87 -15.41 1.33
CA SER A 358 -17.27 -15.64 2.66
C SER A 358 -17.53 -17.06 3.17
N ALA A 359 -18.13 -17.92 2.33
CA ALA A 359 -18.27 -19.34 2.58
C ALA A 359 -16.90 -20.03 2.79
N PRO A 360 -16.80 -21.05 3.66
CA PRO A 360 -15.59 -21.85 3.82
C PRO A 360 -15.09 -22.43 2.50
N GLU A 361 -13.76 -22.53 2.29
CA GLU A 361 -13.18 -23.12 1.07
C GLU A 361 -13.60 -24.59 0.86
N THR A 362 -14.11 -25.25 1.90
CA THR A 362 -14.71 -26.59 1.85
C THR A 362 -16.09 -26.61 1.19
N LEU A 363 -16.84 -25.49 1.20
CA LEU A 363 -18.17 -25.37 0.61
C LEU A 363 -18.08 -25.00 -0.87
N ASN A 364 -18.12 -26.01 -1.73
CA ASN A 364 -18.14 -25.86 -3.18
C ASN A 364 -19.22 -26.76 -3.81
N VAL A 365 -19.46 -26.59 -5.11
CA VAL A 365 -20.48 -27.35 -5.86
C VAL A 365 -20.24 -28.87 -5.77
N GLU A 366 -18.99 -29.31 -5.71
CA GLU A 366 -18.64 -30.73 -5.62
C GLU A 366 -19.01 -31.33 -4.26
N LEU A 367 -18.82 -30.60 -3.16
CA LEU A 367 -19.31 -31.00 -1.84
C LEU A 367 -20.84 -31.12 -1.84
N LEU A 368 -21.55 -30.13 -2.41
CA LEU A 368 -23.01 -30.15 -2.47
C LEU A 368 -23.55 -31.31 -3.33
N ARG A 369 -22.83 -31.70 -4.38
CA ARG A 369 -23.17 -32.90 -5.18
C ARG A 369 -23.04 -34.21 -4.40
N ARG A 370 -22.18 -34.25 -3.38
CA ARG A 370 -21.88 -35.45 -2.57
C ARG A 370 -22.72 -35.56 -1.31
N ILE A 371 -23.45 -34.52 -0.92
CA ILE A 371 -24.37 -34.57 0.22
C ILE A 371 -25.68 -35.20 -0.26
N ASP A 372 -26.04 -36.35 0.32
CA ASP A 372 -27.27 -37.07 -0.05
C ASP A 372 -28.53 -36.37 0.45
N ALA A 373 -28.47 -35.70 1.61
CA ALA A 373 -29.57 -34.91 2.15
C ALA A 373 -29.04 -33.75 3.02
N LEU A 374 -29.58 -32.55 2.80
CA LEU A 374 -29.32 -31.39 3.66
C LEU A 374 -30.17 -31.54 4.94
N PRO A 375 -29.56 -31.49 6.15
CA PRO A 375 -30.31 -31.59 7.40
C PRO A 375 -31.34 -30.46 7.53
N PRO A 376 -32.55 -30.74 8.06
CA PRO A 376 -33.57 -29.70 8.27
C PRO A 376 -33.20 -28.73 9.39
N ALA A 377 -32.36 -29.13 10.35
CA ALA A 377 -31.91 -28.28 11.44
C ALA A 377 -30.73 -27.39 11.02
N TRP A 378 -30.87 -26.06 11.15
CA TRP A 378 -29.81 -25.11 10.80
C TRP A 378 -28.51 -25.26 11.60
N SER A 379 -28.58 -25.73 12.85
CA SER A 379 -27.39 -26.04 13.65
C SER A 379 -26.57 -27.19 13.05
N GLU A 380 -27.23 -28.20 12.49
CA GLU A 380 -26.61 -29.33 11.81
C GLU A 380 -26.09 -28.94 10.43
N GLN A 381 -26.79 -28.08 9.70
CA GLN A 381 -26.29 -27.49 8.45
C GLN A 381 -24.97 -26.74 8.68
N ARG A 382 -24.87 -25.94 9.73
CA ARG A 382 -23.63 -25.19 10.05
C ARG A 382 -22.45 -26.11 10.34
N ARG A 383 -22.67 -27.20 11.07
CA ARG A 383 -21.63 -28.22 11.32
C ARG A 383 -21.21 -28.92 10.02
N LEU A 384 -22.19 -29.41 9.24
CA LEU A 384 -21.94 -30.13 8.00
C LEU A 384 -21.19 -29.28 6.96
N LEU A 385 -21.51 -27.99 6.88
CA LEU A 385 -20.96 -27.07 5.87
C LEU A 385 -19.74 -26.27 6.38
N GLY A 386 -19.21 -26.60 7.57
CA GLY A 386 -17.94 -26.06 8.07
C GLY A 386 -18.01 -24.64 8.65
N PHE A 387 -19.21 -24.18 9.07
CA PHE A 387 -19.43 -22.89 9.73
C PHE A 387 -19.19 -22.94 11.25
N VAL A 388 -19.02 -24.13 11.82
CA VAL A 388 -18.65 -24.34 13.23
C VAL A 388 -17.48 -25.35 13.25
N ARG A 389 -16.42 -25.04 14.00
CA ARG A 389 -15.35 -26.02 14.31
C ARG A 389 -15.72 -26.68 15.63
N ASP A 390 -15.67 -28.02 15.67
CA ASP A 390 -15.75 -28.79 16.91
C ASP A 390 -14.57 -28.50 17.84
#